data_AF-A0A356U7N1-F1
#
_entry.id   AF-A0A356U7N1-F1
#
_cell.length_a   1.000
_cell.length_b   1.000
_cell.length_c   1.000
_cell.angle_alpha   90.00
_cell.angle_beta   90.00
_cell.angle_gamma   90.00
#
_symmetry.space_group_name_H-M   'P 1'
#
loop_
_entity.id
_entity.type
_entity.pdbx_description
1 polymer ?
#
loop_
_entity_poly.entity_id
_entity_poly.type
_entity_poly.pdbx_seq_one_letter_code
_entity_poly.pdbx_strand_id
1 'polypeptide(L)'
;KFDDDDYYAPAYLSNAVAALENSGAGVVGKASWFLYFEGSRTLALFAPGRENSFVDKVTGATMLIRKDIVQRIRFRNLNAGEDVEFCRDCVRNNVRIYSTDRFNFVGIRRLNIGSHTWQDSEARILQDCQVIAHTDDYHLIASRP
;
A
#
# COMPACT_ATOMS: atom_id res chain seq x y z
N LYS A 1 6.00 -7.84 1.20
CA LYS A 1 5.09 -8.05 2.35
C LYS A 1 3.69 -8.26 1.78
N PHE A 2 2.92 -9.11 2.44
CA PHE A 2 1.51 -9.38 2.17
C PHE A 2 0.85 -9.47 3.54
N ASP A 3 -0.20 -8.70 3.74
CA ASP A 3 -0.96 -8.70 4.97
C ASP A 3 -2.13 -9.67 4.78
N ASP A 4 -2.51 -10.40 5.84
CA ASP A 4 -3.47 -11.50 5.76
C ASP A 4 -4.93 -11.03 5.78
N ASP A 5 -5.17 -9.77 6.09
CA ASP A 5 -6.47 -9.14 6.19
C ASP A 5 -6.81 -8.21 5.01
N ASP A 6 -5.97 -8.15 3.98
CA ASP A 6 -6.17 -7.32 2.80
C ASP A 6 -6.52 -8.14 1.54
N TYR A 7 -7.14 -7.47 0.55
CA TYR A 7 -7.43 -8.08 -0.75
C TYR A 7 -6.32 -7.80 -1.77
N TYR A 8 -5.84 -8.87 -2.40
CA TYR A 8 -4.89 -8.85 -3.50
C TYR A 8 -5.51 -9.54 -4.72
N ALA A 9 -5.70 -8.82 -5.82
CA ALA A 9 -6.26 -9.38 -7.04
C ALA A 9 -5.25 -10.30 -7.76
N PRO A 10 -5.69 -11.21 -8.65
CA PRO A 10 -4.79 -12.16 -9.33
C PRO A 10 -3.58 -11.53 -10.04
N ALA A 11 -3.76 -10.35 -10.65
CA ALA A 11 -2.70 -9.63 -11.36
C ALA A 11 -1.77 -8.81 -10.45
N TYR A 12 -2.02 -8.76 -9.14
CA TYR A 12 -1.28 -7.91 -8.21
C TYR A 12 0.23 -8.20 -8.23
N LEU A 13 0.61 -9.47 -8.02
CA LEU A 13 2.00 -9.84 -7.88
C LEU A 13 2.76 -9.72 -9.20
N SER A 14 2.16 -10.14 -10.32
CA SER A 14 2.77 -9.99 -11.65
C SER A 14 3.03 -8.53 -12.00
N ASN A 15 2.08 -7.63 -11.69
CA ASN A 15 2.24 -6.20 -11.95
C ASN A 15 3.32 -5.58 -11.04
N ALA A 16 3.40 -5.99 -9.78
CA ALA A 16 4.45 -5.55 -8.87
C ALA A 16 5.84 -6.00 -9.34
N VAL A 17 5.99 -7.25 -9.79
CA VAL A 17 7.26 -7.77 -10.34
C VAL A 17 7.66 -6.99 -11.59
N ALA A 18 6.74 -6.82 -12.55
CA ALA A 18 7.00 -6.05 -13.76
C ALA A 18 7.41 -4.60 -13.45
N ALA A 19 6.76 -3.95 -12.47
CA ALA A 19 7.11 -2.61 -12.03
C ALA A 19 8.51 -2.55 -11.39
N LEU A 20 8.89 -3.55 -10.59
CA LEU A 20 10.22 -3.63 -9.98
C LEU A 20 11.32 -3.76 -11.03
N GLU A 21 11.08 -4.54 -12.09
CA GLU A 21 12.00 -4.71 -13.21
C GLU A 21 12.09 -3.44 -14.06
N ASN A 22 10.95 -2.91 -14.52
CA ASN A 22 10.90 -1.78 -15.46
C ASN A 22 11.38 -0.45 -14.85
N SER A 23 11.10 -0.21 -13.56
CA SER A 23 11.52 1.03 -12.89
C SER A 23 13.01 1.03 -12.50
N GLY A 24 13.63 -0.15 -12.37
CA GLY A 24 14.94 -0.29 -11.74
C GLY A 24 14.99 0.23 -10.29
N ALA A 25 13.84 0.26 -9.60
CA ALA A 25 13.76 0.62 -8.19
C ALA A 25 14.27 -0.52 -7.29
N GLY A 26 14.68 -0.19 -6.06
CA GLY A 26 15.01 -1.20 -5.04
C GLY A 26 13.79 -1.68 -4.26
N VAL A 27 12.74 -0.86 -4.24
CA VAL A 27 11.45 -1.13 -3.61
C VAL A 27 10.35 -0.67 -4.56
N VAL A 28 9.29 -1.48 -4.70
CA VAL A 28 8.04 -1.04 -5.30
C VAL A 28 6.87 -1.29 -4.35
N GLY A 29 5.80 -0.53 -4.52
CA GLY A 29 4.54 -0.70 -3.79
C GLY A 29 3.49 0.28 -4.29
N LYS A 30 2.56 0.69 -3.42
CA LYS A 30 1.53 1.68 -3.72
C LYS A 30 1.59 2.84 -2.74
N ALA A 31 1.68 4.06 -3.28
CA ALA A 31 1.56 5.31 -2.51
C ALA A 31 0.19 5.98 -2.66
N SER A 32 -0.57 5.60 -3.69
CA SER A 32 -2.02 5.78 -3.77
C SER A 32 -2.66 4.40 -3.90
N TRP A 33 -3.65 4.09 -3.08
CA TRP A 33 -4.27 2.76 -3.06
C TRP A 33 -5.72 2.82 -2.57
N PHE A 34 -6.48 1.78 -2.90
CA PHE A 34 -7.85 1.66 -2.39
C PHE A 34 -7.89 1.21 -0.93
N LEU A 35 -8.75 1.84 -0.15
CA LEU A 35 -9.15 1.43 1.19
C LEU A 35 -10.65 1.17 1.19
N TYR A 36 -11.05 0.02 1.74
CA TYR A 36 -12.46 -0.33 1.93
C TYR A 36 -12.81 -0.32 3.41
N PHE A 37 -13.78 0.51 3.79
CA PHE A 37 -14.30 0.60 5.15
C PHE A 37 -15.54 -0.29 5.26
N GLU A 38 -15.43 -1.41 5.98
CA GLU A 38 -16.53 -2.37 6.12
C GLU A 38 -17.75 -1.76 6.83
N GLY A 39 -17.51 -0.91 7.84
CA GLY A 39 -18.57 -0.33 8.65
C GLY A 39 -19.51 0.58 7.86
N SER A 40 -18.97 1.37 6.94
CA SER A 40 -19.72 2.31 6.10
C SER A 40 -19.91 1.83 4.66
N ARG A 41 -19.33 0.67 4.31
CA ARG A 41 -19.26 0.13 2.94
C ARG A 41 -18.65 1.11 1.95
N THR A 42 -17.67 1.88 2.40
CA THR A 42 -17.06 2.95 1.61
C THR A 42 -15.77 2.48 0.97
N LEU A 43 -15.70 2.51 -0.36
CA LEU A 43 -14.45 2.40 -1.10
C LEU A 43 -13.88 3.80 -1.33
N ALA A 44 -12.65 4.02 -0.88
CA ALA A 44 -11.96 5.30 -1.01
C ALA A 44 -10.55 5.10 -1.58
N LEU A 45 -10.05 6.09 -2.32
CA LEU A 45 -8.67 6.14 -2.78
C LEU A 45 -7.85 7.00 -1.82
N PHE A 46 -6.91 6.38 -1.13
CA PHE A 46 -5.98 7.05 -0.24
C PHE A 46 -4.89 7.79 -1.00
N ALA A 47 -4.55 9.01 -0.57
CA ALA A 47 -3.45 9.83 -1.07
C ALA A 47 -3.36 9.89 -2.61
N PRO A 48 -4.41 10.36 -3.32
CA PRO A 48 -4.46 10.36 -4.78
C PRO A 48 -3.31 11.14 -5.44
N GLY A 49 -2.93 10.76 -6.66
CA GLY A 49 -1.94 11.48 -7.47
C GLY A 49 -0.48 11.05 -7.24
N ARG A 50 -0.24 9.94 -6.54
CA ARG A 50 1.11 9.40 -6.27
C ARG A 50 1.34 8.06 -6.97
N GLU A 51 0.67 7.81 -8.07
CA GLU A 51 0.79 6.59 -8.87
C GLU A 51 1.91 6.72 -9.90
N ASN A 52 2.40 5.58 -10.39
CA ASN A 52 3.33 5.45 -11.52
C ASN A 52 4.55 6.40 -11.45
N SER A 53 5.08 6.63 -10.25
CA SER A 53 6.09 7.65 -9.99
C SER A 53 7.06 7.20 -8.89
N PHE A 54 8.25 7.80 -8.89
CA PHE A 54 9.17 7.67 -7.77
C PHE A 54 8.65 8.47 -6.57
N VAL A 55 8.69 7.85 -5.40
CA VAL A 55 8.15 8.39 -4.15
C VAL A 55 9.11 8.09 -3.01
N ASP A 56 8.93 8.75 -1.87
CA ASP A 56 9.74 8.47 -0.67
C ASP A 56 9.15 7.38 0.23
N LYS A 57 7.89 6.99 -0.02
CA LYS A 57 7.19 5.97 0.76
C LYS A 57 6.08 5.30 -0.03
N VAL A 58 5.83 4.03 0.29
CA VAL A 58 4.68 3.22 -0.13
C VAL A 58 4.06 2.57 1.11
N THR A 59 2.83 2.09 1.01
CA THR A 59 2.20 1.37 2.13
C THR A 59 2.84 0.01 2.35
N GLY A 60 3.02 -0.38 3.62
CA GLY A 60 3.73 -1.59 4.05
C GLY A 60 3.19 -2.88 3.44
N ALA A 61 1.86 -3.04 3.47
CA ALA A 61 1.11 -4.15 2.89
C ALA A 61 1.41 -4.39 1.39
N THR A 62 1.98 -3.38 0.70
CA THR A 62 2.21 -3.46 -0.75
C THR A 62 3.67 -3.63 -1.18
N MET A 63 4.59 -3.71 -0.23
CA MET A 63 6.01 -3.63 -0.53
C MET A 63 6.55 -4.91 -1.20
N LEU A 64 7.10 -4.78 -2.40
CA LEU A 64 8.00 -5.76 -3.02
C LEU A 64 9.41 -5.18 -3.06
N ILE A 65 10.38 -5.92 -2.51
CA ILE A 65 11.71 -5.41 -2.18
C ILE A 65 12.75 -6.32 -2.82
N ARG A 66 13.78 -5.74 -3.46
CA ARG A 66 14.90 -6.55 -3.96
C ARG A 66 15.65 -7.22 -2.81
N LYS A 67 16.06 -8.46 -3.02
CA LYS A 67 16.70 -9.29 -1.98
C LYS A 67 18.00 -8.66 -1.44
N ASP A 68 18.81 -8.08 -2.31
CA ASP A 68 20.05 -7.37 -1.92
C ASP A 68 19.77 -6.14 -1.05
N ILE A 69 18.69 -5.40 -1.33
CA ILE A 69 18.26 -4.26 -0.52
C ILE A 69 17.84 -4.71 0.88
N VAL A 70 17.02 -5.76 0.99
CA VAL A 70 16.61 -6.25 2.32
C VAL A 70 17.80 -6.83 3.09
N GLN A 71 18.83 -7.34 2.41
CA GLN A 71 20.06 -7.82 3.03
C GLN A 71 20.91 -6.70 3.62
N ARG A 72 20.91 -5.54 2.95
CA ARG A 72 21.66 -4.34 3.35
C ARG A 72 20.93 -3.46 4.35
N ILE A 73 19.61 -3.32 4.21
CA ILE A 73 18.75 -2.45 5.02
C ILE A 73 17.69 -3.33 5.67
N ARG A 74 17.65 -3.36 7.01
CA ARG A 74 16.74 -4.20 7.78
C ARG A 74 15.57 -3.39 8.32
N PHE A 75 14.42 -4.03 8.44
CA PHE A 75 13.31 -3.48 9.22
C PHE A 75 13.74 -3.31 10.67
N ARG A 76 13.35 -2.19 11.27
CA ARG A 76 13.59 -1.94 12.69
C ARG A 76 12.62 -2.77 13.51
N ASN A 77 13.05 -3.24 14.67
CA ASN A 77 12.18 -3.94 15.61
C ASN A 77 11.28 -2.92 16.33
N LEU A 78 10.13 -2.60 15.73
CA LEU A 78 9.15 -1.63 16.23
C LEU A 78 7.77 -2.28 16.26
N ASN A 79 6.91 -1.81 17.17
CA ASN A 79 5.53 -2.27 17.28
C ASN A 79 4.58 -1.57 16.28
N ALA A 80 4.99 -0.43 15.73
CA ALA A 80 4.24 0.32 14.73
C ALA A 80 5.19 1.21 13.91
N GLY A 81 4.91 1.31 12.61
CA GLY A 81 5.62 2.22 11.70
C GLY A 81 6.97 1.71 11.20
N GLU A 82 7.26 0.41 11.33
CA GLU A 82 8.49 -0.19 10.83
C GLU A 82 8.66 -0.02 9.32
N ASP A 83 7.56 -0.05 8.56
CA ASP A 83 7.58 0.15 7.10
C ASP A 83 7.92 1.60 6.74
N VAL A 84 7.44 2.56 7.53
CA VAL A 84 7.77 3.99 7.34
C VAL A 84 9.25 4.22 7.60
N GLU A 85 9.80 3.64 8.66
CA GLU A 85 11.23 3.72 8.94
C GLU A 85 12.06 3.01 7.88
N PHE A 86 11.61 1.85 7.37
CA PHE A 86 12.29 1.16 6.29
C PHE A 86 12.35 2.00 5.00
N CYS A 87 11.24 2.64 4.60
CA CYS A 87 11.24 3.56 3.46
C CYS A 87 12.21 4.74 3.68
N ARG A 88 12.22 5.33 4.89
CA ARG A 88 13.16 6.41 5.25
C ARG A 88 14.62 5.94 5.14
N ASP A 89 14.92 4.75 5.65
CA ASP A 89 16.26 4.18 5.60
C ASP A 89 16.68 3.82 4.16
N CYS A 90 15.74 3.38 3.31
CA CYS A 90 15.95 3.24 1.88
C CYS A 90 16.36 4.56 1.20
N VAL A 91 15.57 5.62 1.41
CA VAL A 91 15.85 6.95 0.83
C VAL A 91 17.21 7.48 1.30
N ARG A 92 17.53 7.36 2.60
CA ARG A 92 18.84 7.75 3.16
C ARG A 92 20.02 6.99 2.54
N ASN A 93 19.79 5.78 2.05
CA ASN A 93 20.79 4.92 1.41
C ASN A 93 20.69 4.96 -0.13
N ASN A 94 20.10 6.01 -0.70
CA ASN A 94 19.94 6.22 -2.14
C ASN A 94 19.21 5.06 -2.86
N VAL A 95 18.34 4.35 -2.14
CA VAL A 95 17.46 3.32 -2.73
C VAL A 95 16.21 4.00 -3.25
N ARG A 96 15.99 3.91 -4.56
CA ARG A 96 14.77 4.43 -5.19
C ARG A 96 13.57 3.56 -4.86
N ILE A 97 12.44 4.20 -4.54
CA ILE A 97 11.15 3.56 -4.28
C ILE A 97 10.17 4.01 -5.35
N TYR A 98 9.46 3.07 -5.97
CA TYR A 98 8.51 3.35 -7.04
C TYR A 98 7.08 2.94 -6.64
N SER A 99 6.13 3.83 -6.88
CA SER A 99 4.71 3.61 -6.67
C SER A 99 4.07 3.15 -7.96
N THR A 100 3.35 2.03 -7.91
CA THR A 100 2.55 1.49 -9.02
C THR A 100 1.21 2.22 -9.15
N ASP A 101 0.32 1.75 -10.01
CA ASP A 101 -1.06 2.23 -10.07
C ASP A 101 -1.85 1.95 -8.76
N ARG A 102 -3.09 2.42 -8.69
CA ARG A 102 -4.00 2.16 -7.56
C ARG A 102 -4.67 0.78 -7.53
N PHE A 103 -4.58 -0.02 -8.60
CA PHE A 103 -5.42 -1.21 -8.80
C PHE A 103 -4.81 -2.48 -8.20
N ASN A 104 -5.63 -3.54 -8.13
CA ASN A 104 -5.26 -4.89 -7.72
C ASN A 104 -4.85 -5.06 -6.25
N PHE A 105 -5.07 -4.04 -5.43
CA PHE A 105 -4.93 -4.11 -3.98
C PHE A 105 -6.00 -3.25 -3.31
N VAL A 106 -6.61 -3.78 -2.25
CA VAL A 106 -7.54 -3.04 -1.39
C VAL A 106 -7.18 -3.32 0.06
N GLY A 107 -6.85 -2.27 0.80
CA GLY A 107 -6.67 -2.36 2.24
C GLY A 107 -8.02 -2.41 2.96
N ILE A 108 -8.25 -3.40 3.82
CA ILE A 108 -9.57 -3.62 4.45
C ILE A 108 -9.60 -3.04 5.87
N ARG A 109 -10.41 -2.00 6.05
CA ARG A 109 -10.69 -1.38 7.34
C ARG A 109 -11.92 -2.04 7.97
N ARG A 110 -11.65 -3.10 8.74
CA ARG A 110 -12.65 -3.85 9.54
C ARG A 110 -13.32 -2.99 10.61
N LEU A 111 -14.56 -3.34 10.99
CA LEU A 111 -15.35 -2.59 11.98
C LEU A 111 -14.64 -2.45 13.34
N ASN A 112 -13.92 -3.48 13.79
CA ASN A 112 -13.20 -3.44 15.05
C ASN A 112 -11.86 -2.70 14.88
N ILE A 113 -11.83 -1.40 15.17
CA ILE A 113 -10.60 -0.59 15.08
C ILE A 113 -9.47 -1.18 15.94
N GLY A 114 -9.80 -1.76 17.09
CA GLY A 114 -8.82 -2.38 18.00
C GLY A 114 -8.09 -3.59 17.42
N SER A 115 -8.56 -4.18 16.32
CA SER A 115 -7.85 -5.28 15.63
C SER A 115 -6.81 -4.79 14.61
N HIS A 116 -6.73 -3.48 14.34
CA HIS A 116 -5.81 -2.91 13.35
C HIS A 116 -4.52 -2.42 14.01
N THR A 117 -3.40 -2.46 13.29
CA THR A 117 -2.20 -1.73 13.72
C THR A 117 -2.37 -0.22 13.54
N TRP A 118 -3.18 0.20 12.57
CA TRP A 118 -3.51 1.59 12.31
C TRP A 118 -4.81 2.02 13.02
N GLN A 119 -4.66 2.76 14.12
CA GLN A 119 -5.75 3.10 15.05
C GLN A 119 -6.55 4.37 14.69
N ASP A 120 -6.22 5.06 13.59
CA ASP A 120 -6.97 6.26 13.20
C ASP A 120 -8.44 5.94 12.89
N SER A 121 -9.34 6.89 13.21
CA SER A 121 -10.75 6.76 12.87
C SER A 121 -10.99 6.89 11.37
N GLU A 122 -12.07 6.28 10.88
CA GLU A 122 -12.52 6.41 9.49
C GLU A 122 -12.61 7.89 9.07
N ALA A 123 -13.24 8.72 9.89
CA ALA A 123 -13.37 10.15 9.64
C ALA A 123 -12.02 10.85 9.46
N ARG A 124 -10.98 10.45 10.22
CA ARG A 124 -9.64 11.01 10.07
C ARG A 124 -8.99 10.55 8.77
N ILE A 125 -9.07 9.26 8.44
CA ILE A 125 -8.43 8.70 7.24
C ILE A 125 -9.08 9.26 5.98
N LEU A 126 -10.41 9.42 5.97
CA LEU A 126 -11.15 9.95 4.83
C LEU A 126 -10.74 11.39 4.46
N GLN A 127 -10.15 12.16 5.39
CA GLN A 127 -9.59 13.49 5.06
C GLN A 127 -8.42 13.40 4.06
N ASP A 128 -7.71 12.28 4.03
CA ASP A 128 -6.59 12.01 3.12
C ASP A 128 -7.03 11.19 1.88
N CYS A 129 -8.34 10.98 1.72
CA CYS A 129 -8.91 10.15 0.68
C CYS A 129 -9.83 10.91 -0.29
N GLN A 130 -9.98 10.34 -1.48
CA GLN A 130 -11.10 10.59 -2.37
C GLN A 130 -12.10 9.43 -2.27
N VAL A 131 -13.35 9.71 -1.91
CA VAL A 131 -14.41 8.67 -1.93
C VAL A 131 -14.70 8.28 -3.38
N ILE A 132 -14.72 6.96 -3.64
CA ILE A 132 -14.93 6.39 -4.97
C ILE A 132 -16.36 5.86 -5.11
N ALA A 133 -16.81 5.09 -4.11
CA ALA A 133 -18.14 4.51 -4.10
C ALA A 133 -18.56 4.09 -2.69
N HIS A 134 -19.87 3.99 -2.48
CA HIS A 134 -20.44 3.14 -1.42
C HIS A 134 -20.91 1.84 -2.09
N THR A 135 -20.34 0.70 -1.70
CA THR A 135 -20.55 -0.59 -2.38
C THR A 135 -20.29 -1.77 -1.46
N ASP A 136 -20.98 -2.88 -1.69
CA ASP A 136 -20.65 -4.20 -1.12
C ASP A 136 -19.64 -4.97 -1.99
N ASP A 137 -19.46 -4.57 -3.25
CA ASP A 137 -18.57 -5.22 -4.22
C ASP A 137 -17.46 -4.26 -4.67
N TYR A 138 -16.43 -4.14 -3.83
CA TYR A 138 -15.24 -3.35 -4.15
C TYR A 138 -14.31 -4.06 -5.15
N HIS A 139 -14.43 -5.39 -5.30
CA HIS A 139 -13.55 -6.19 -6.16
C HIS A 139 -13.69 -5.78 -7.63
N LEU A 140 -14.92 -5.57 -8.10
CA LEU A 140 -15.21 -5.14 -9.48
C LEU A 140 -14.62 -3.76 -9.82
N ILE A 141 -14.48 -2.88 -8.82
CA ILE A 141 -13.96 -1.53 -9.01
C ILE A 141 -12.43 -1.50 -8.92
N ALA A 142 -11.87 -2.27 -7.97
CA ALA A 142 -10.45 -2.22 -7.65
C ALA A 142 -9.58 -3.16 -8.48
N SER A 143 -10.17 -4.16 -9.15
CA SER A 143 -9.42 -5.16 -9.93
C SER A 143 -9.29 -4.75 -11.39
N ARG A 144 -8.10 -4.96 -11.97
CA ARG A 144 -7.81 -4.82 -13.39
C ARG A 144 -7.00 -6.01 -13.90
N PRO A 145 -7.16 -6.39 -15.18
CA PRO A 145 -6.32 -7.39 -15.83
C PRO A 145 -4.83 -7.08 -15.72
#